data_AF-A0A0B6ZBS1-F1
#
_entry.id   AF-A0A0B6ZBS1-F1
#
_cell.length_a   1.000
_cell.length_b   1.000
_cell.length_c   1.000
_cell.angle_alpha   90.00
_cell.angle_beta   90.00
_cell.angle_gamma   90.00
#
_symmetry.space_group_name_H-M   'P 1'
#
loop_
_entity.id
_entity.type
_entity.pdbx_description
1 polymer ?
#
loop_
_entity_poly.entity_id
_entity_poly.type
_entity_poly.pdbx_seq_one_letter_code
_entity_poly.pdbx_strand_id
1 'polypeptide(L)'
;PVSTTYTTNISTIATYLSTTTNTLRRLMTIHGVFHITNYPWSSFLTDWNNTNTLALARDIEHQLVSVYANLLGLESLRVVQFSMGSVEVTYDLQLDEGSHETPYNVTLIMKAYLKMNQFKLGNYTIDYDRIKHWEMVTEKDDGVVLEDWAIAVIVCGICLLLLVPIVICILCNRPSCRKKPTSSHGSEDPQYFRSWTSGSYDNRLPISHANKPEVEMH
;
A
#
# COMPACT_ATOMS: atom_id res chain seq x y z
N PRO A 1 -4.14 14.28 -64.91
CA PRO A 1 -5.04 14.52 -63.77
C PRO A 1 -5.65 13.20 -63.28
N VAL A 2 -5.05 12.63 -62.23
CA VAL A 2 -5.50 11.41 -61.57
C VAL A 2 -5.80 11.79 -60.12
N SER A 3 -7.04 11.61 -59.69
CA SER A 3 -7.50 11.88 -58.33
C SER A 3 -7.34 10.61 -57.49
N THR A 4 -6.58 10.70 -56.39
CA THR A 4 -6.41 9.60 -55.43
C THR A 4 -7.18 9.94 -54.16
N THR A 5 -8.20 9.14 -53.86
CA THR A 5 -9.02 9.21 -52.64
C THR A 5 -8.30 8.51 -51.49
N TYR A 6 -8.19 9.15 -50.33
CA TYR A 6 -7.66 8.53 -49.11
C TYR A 6 -8.81 8.11 -48.20
N THR A 7 -8.88 6.82 -47.87
CA THR A 7 -9.83 6.24 -46.91
C THR A 7 -9.20 6.23 -45.52
N THR A 8 -9.82 6.90 -44.55
CA THR A 8 -9.39 6.93 -43.14
C THR A 8 -10.12 5.84 -42.35
N ASN A 9 -9.39 4.80 -41.93
CA ASN A 9 -9.91 3.79 -41.00
C ASN A 9 -9.62 4.25 -39.56
N ILE A 10 -10.68 4.44 -38.75
CA ILE A 10 -10.57 4.72 -37.32
C ILE A 10 -10.73 3.39 -36.58
N SER A 11 -9.68 2.93 -35.91
CA SER A 11 -9.70 1.73 -35.08
C SER A 11 -9.97 2.10 -33.62
N THR A 12 -11.13 1.68 -33.11
CA THR A 12 -11.51 1.81 -31.70
C THR A 12 -10.69 0.83 -30.85
N ILE A 13 -9.83 1.33 -29.97
CA ILE A 13 -9.08 0.50 -29.00
C ILE A 13 -10.00 0.19 -27.83
N ALA A 14 -10.36 -1.09 -27.67
CA ALA A 14 -11.01 -1.58 -26.45
C ALA A 14 -9.95 -1.77 -25.36
N THR A 15 -9.99 -0.93 -24.33
CA THR A 15 -9.16 -1.06 -23.13
C THR A 15 -9.63 -2.26 -22.32
N TYR A 16 -8.93 -3.39 -22.43
CA TYR A 16 -9.07 -4.49 -21.49
C TYR A 16 -8.29 -4.12 -20.22
N LEU A 17 -8.99 -4.02 -19.08
CA LEU A 17 -8.32 -4.01 -17.79
C LEU A 17 -7.73 -5.42 -17.56
N SER A 18 -6.42 -5.55 -17.71
CA SER A 18 -5.69 -6.70 -17.21
C SER A 18 -5.65 -6.62 -15.69
N THR A 19 -6.41 -7.49 -15.02
CA THR A 19 -6.25 -7.78 -13.60
C THR A 19 -4.87 -8.38 -13.39
N THR A 20 -3.93 -7.62 -12.84
CA THR A 20 -2.60 -8.13 -12.47
C THR A 20 -2.79 -9.16 -11.35
N THR A 21 -2.73 -10.44 -11.69
CA THR A 21 -2.53 -11.50 -10.70
C THR A 21 -1.15 -11.29 -10.07
N ASN A 22 -1.12 -10.65 -8.90
CA ASN A 22 0.05 -10.64 -8.02
C ASN A 22 0.25 -12.07 -7.51
N THR A 23 0.92 -12.91 -8.29
CA THR A 23 1.53 -14.11 -7.75
C THR A 23 2.60 -13.64 -6.79
N LEU A 24 2.39 -13.80 -5.48
CA LEU A 24 3.38 -13.58 -4.44
C LEU A 24 4.63 -14.40 -4.78
N ARG A 25 5.63 -13.77 -5.38
CA ARG A 25 6.95 -14.39 -5.58
C ARG A 25 7.62 -14.44 -4.22
N ARG A 26 8.05 -15.63 -3.82
CA ARG A 26 8.75 -15.81 -2.57
C ARG A 26 10.21 -15.46 -2.80
N LEU A 27 10.73 -14.55 -1.97
CA LEU A 27 12.12 -14.13 -2.02
C LEU A 27 12.84 -14.66 -0.78
N MET A 28 14.00 -15.25 -0.98
CA MET A 28 14.96 -15.57 0.06
C MET A 28 15.83 -14.33 0.30
N THR A 29 15.97 -13.91 1.56
CA THR A 29 16.85 -12.78 1.90
C THR A 29 18.08 -13.28 2.63
N ILE A 30 19.26 -13.00 2.10
CA ILE A 30 20.54 -13.26 2.75
C ILE A 30 21.09 -11.93 3.26
N HIS A 31 21.33 -11.85 4.57
CA HIS A 31 22.04 -10.73 5.18
C HIS A 31 23.54 -10.93 5.03
N GLY A 32 24.23 -9.87 4.62
CA GLY A 32 25.69 -9.80 4.58
C GLY A 32 26.21 -8.66 5.45
N VAL A 33 27.37 -8.90 6.07
CA VAL A 33 28.12 -7.87 6.81
C VAL A 33 29.59 -7.91 6.43
N PHE A 34 30.18 -6.74 6.22
CA PHE A 34 31.63 -6.56 6.12
C PHE A 34 32.08 -5.22 6.71
N HIS A 35 33.38 -5.06 6.96
CA HIS A 35 33.94 -3.82 7.49
C HIS A 35 34.85 -3.14 6.46
N ILE A 36 34.70 -1.83 6.31
CA ILE A 36 35.60 -0.99 5.52
C ILE A 36 36.66 -0.39 6.45
N THR A 37 37.93 -0.69 6.18
CA THR A 37 39.07 -0.29 7.04
C THR A 37 39.69 1.04 6.64
N ASN A 38 39.57 1.45 5.37
CA ASN A 38 40.13 2.69 4.86
C ASN A 38 39.14 3.87 4.80
N TYR A 39 37.95 3.73 5.40
CA TYR A 39 36.93 4.77 5.45
C TYR A 39 36.60 5.08 6.92
N PRO A 40 36.84 6.31 7.40
CA PRO A 40 36.59 6.66 8.79
C PRO A 40 35.09 6.73 9.08
N TRP A 41 34.70 6.28 10.27
CA TRP A 41 33.32 6.43 10.73
C TRP A 41 32.95 7.92 10.85
N SER A 42 31.72 8.24 10.45
CA SER A 42 31.13 9.55 10.65
C SER A 42 29.66 9.41 11.06
N SER A 43 29.20 10.29 11.95
CA SER A 43 27.83 10.27 12.46
C SER A 43 26.78 10.51 11.38
N PHE A 44 27.12 11.16 10.26
CA PHE A 44 26.17 11.32 9.16
C PHE A 44 25.75 9.99 8.52
N LEU A 45 26.56 8.93 8.66
CA LEU A 45 26.28 7.61 8.07
C LEU A 45 25.05 6.93 8.67
N THR A 46 24.59 7.37 9.85
CA THR A 46 23.34 6.89 10.45
C THR A 46 22.11 7.61 9.90
N ASP A 47 22.30 8.73 9.19
CA ASP A 47 21.21 9.51 8.58
C ASP A 47 21.05 9.14 7.10
N TRP A 48 20.01 8.37 6.81
CA TRP A 48 19.65 7.94 5.45
C TRP A 48 19.08 9.06 4.57
N ASN A 49 18.76 10.22 5.14
CA ASN A 49 18.38 11.39 4.36
C ASN A 49 19.59 12.20 3.88
N ASN A 50 20.79 11.90 4.39
CA ASN A 50 22.00 12.59 4.01
C ASN A 50 22.48 12.13 2.62
N THR A 51 22.79 13.10 1.75
CA THR A 51 23.28 12.83 0.39
C THR A 51 24.58 12.02 0.36
N ASN A 52 25.46 12.22 1.34
CA ASN A 52 26.74 11.50 1.42
C ASN A 52 26.53 10.03 1.79
N THR A 53 25.60 9.76 2.70
CA THR A 53 25.22 8.39 3.10
C THR A 53 24.58 7.65 1.94
N LEU A 54 23.64 8.29 1.24
CA LEU A 54 23.00 7.72 0.05
C LEU A 54 24.00 7.49 -1.09
N ALA A 55 24.95 8.41 -1.30
CA ALA A 55 25.98 8.26 -2.32
C ALA A 55 26.91 7.07 -2.00
N LEU A 56 27.34 6.95 -0.74
CA LEU A 56 28.18 5.83 -0.30
C LEU A 56 27.44 4.49 -0.43
N ALA A 57 26.18 4.43 0.02
CA ALA A 57 25.34 3.24 -0.11
C ALA A 57 25.22 2.80 -1.57
N ARG A 58 24.84 3.72 -2.48
CA ARG A 58 24.71 3.40 -3.92
C ARG A 58 26.02 2.96 -4.56
N ASP A 59 27.14 3.59 -4.21
CA ASP A 59 28.43 3.19 -4.74
C ASP A 59 28.79 1.76 -4.27
N ILE A 60 28.62 1.48 -2.98
CA ILE A 60 28.81 0.13 -2.44
C ILE A 60 27.87 -0.88 -3.10
N GLU A 61 26.58 -0.56 -3.24
CA GLU A 61 25.60 -1.42 -3.92
C GLU A 61 26.04 -1.72 -5.35
N HIS A 62 26.47 -0.71 -6.11
CA HIS A 62 26.97 -0.89 -7.46
C HIS A 62 28.19 -1.82 -7.50
N GLN A 63 29.14 -1.68 -6.56
CA GLN A 63 30.27 -2.59 -6.46
C GLN A 63 29.81 -4.01 -6.11
N LEU A 64 28.90 -4.17 -5.14
CA LEU A 64 28.40 -5.49 -4.72
C LEU A 64 27.61 -6.19 -5.84
N VAL A 65 26.81 -5.46 -6.61
CA VAL A 65 26.14 -6.01 -7.80
C VAL A 65 27.16 -6.59 -8.78
N SER A 66 28.33 -5.96 -8.95
CA SER A 66 29.38 -6.51 -9.79
C SER A 66 29.99 -7.81 -9.23
N VAL A 67 30.09 -7.94 -7.90
CA VAL A 67 30.56 -9.16 -7.23
C VAL A 67 29.59 -10.32 -7.44
N TYR A 68 28.30 -10.05 -7.32
CA TYR A 68 27.23 -11.05 -7.38
C TYR A 68 26.55 -11.13 -8.74
N ALA A 69 27.13 -10.55 -9.79
CA ALA A 69 26.53 -10.52 -11.13
C ALA A 69 26.27 -11.92 -11.71
N ASN A 70 27.05 -12.91 -11.29
CA ASN A 70 26.92 -14.30 -11.72
C ASN A 70 26.03 -15.14 -10.78
N LEU A 71 25.48 -14.55 -9.73
CA LEU A 71 24.61 -15.24 -8.78
C LEU A 71 23.24 -15.44 -9.42
N LEU A 72 22.85 -16.69 -9.61
CA LEU A 72 21.58 -17.02 -10.24
C LEU A 72 20.42 -16.65 -9.31
N GLY A 73 19.42 -15.97 -9.87
CA GLY A 73 18.23 -15.57 -9.12
C GLY A 73 18.42 -14.33 -8.25
N LEU A 74 19.51 -13.56 -8.40
CA LEU A 74 19.64 -12.26 -7.73
C LEU A 74 18.58 -11.29 -8.26
N GLU A 75 17.63 -10.91 -7.41
CA GLU A 75 16.56 -9.97 -7.75
C GLU A 75 16.92 -8.55 -7.31
N SER A 76 17.40 -8.39 -6.08
CA SER A 76 17.81 -7.08 -5.57
C SER A 76 18.96 -7.18 -4.59
N LEU A 77 19.71 -6.08 -4.48
CA LEU A 77 20.75 -5.89 -3.50
C LEU A 77 20.62 -4.49 -2.93
N ARG A 78 20.63 -4.36 -1.60
CA ARG A 78 20.51 -3.07 -0.92
C ARG A 78 21.34 -3.00 0.34
N VAL A 79 21.98 -1.86 0.58
CA VAL A 79 22.62 -1.58 1.87
C VAL A 79 21.53 -1.19 2.87
N VAL A 80 21.51 -1.85 4.02
CA VAL A 80 20.50 -1.68 5.06
C VAL A 80 20.97 -0.70 6.12
N GLN A 81 22.24 -0.77 6.51
CA GLN A 81 22.75 0.01 7.61
C GLN A 81 24.27 0.19 7.55
N PHE A 82 24.72 1.32 8.09
CA PHE A 82 26.11 1.54 8.49
C PHE A 82 26.24 1.55 10.01
N SER A 83 27.26 0.86 10.54
CA SER A 83 27.52 0.74 11.98
C SER A 83 28.97 1.13 12.34
N MET A 84 29.16 1.52 13.60
CA MET A 84 30.45 2.01 14.12
C MET A 84 31.44 0.86 14.36
N GLY A 85 32.71 1.04 13.97
CA GLY A 85 33.80 0.08 14.21
C GLY A 85 34.59 -0.31 12.95
N SER A 86 35.17 0.70 12.27
CA SER A 86 35.59 0.64 10.85
C SER A 86 34.38 0.35 9.97
N VAL A 87 33.85 1.39 9.28
CA VAL A 87 32.48 1.44 8.73
C VAL A 87 31.96 0.05 8.38
N GLU A 88 31.14 -0.48 9.27
CA GLU A 88 30.52 -1.79 9.10
C GLU A 88 29.30 -1.59 8.22
N VAL A 89 29.24 -2.36 7.13
CA VAL A 89 28.20 -2.27 6.13
C VAL A 89 27.35 -3.53 6.25
N THR A 90 26.08 -3.34 6.55
CA THR A 90 25.05 -4.39 6.52
C THR A 90 24.24 -4.25 5.24
N TYR A 91 24.05 -5.34 4.51
CA TYR A 91 23.29 -5.36 3.26
C TYR A 91 22.44 -6.61 3.11
N ASP A 92 21.41 -6.50 2.28
CA ASP A 92 20.51 -7.58 1.90
C ASP A 92 20.80 -7.99 0.47
N LEU A 93 20.89 -9.30 0.24
CA LEU A 93 20.68 -9.89 -1.07
C LEU A 93 19.30 -10.54 -1.08
N GLN A 94 18.45 -10.13 -2.00
CA GLN A 94 17.18 -10.80 -2.27
C GLN A 94 17.36 -11.72 -3.47
N LEU A 95 17.10 -12.99 -3.25
CA LEU A 95 17.22 -14.05 -4.21
C LEU A 95 15.85 -14.68 -4.45
N ASP A 96 15.60 -15.11 -5.68
CA ASP A 96 14.44 -15.92 -6.02
C ASP A 96 14.45 -17.23 -5.22
N GLU A 97 13.28 -17.74 -4.81
CA GLU A 97 13.15 -19.00 -4.07
C GLU A 97 13.72 -20.20 -4.86
N GLY A 98 13.76 -20.11 -6.19
CA GLY A 98 14.40 -21.10 -7.04
C GLY A 98 15.93 -21.12 -6.97
N SER A 99 16.56 -20.11 -6.34
CA SER A 99 18.01 -20.09 -6.15
C SER A 99 18.41 -21.13 -5.09
N HIS A 100 19.38 -21.99 -5.42
CA HIS A 100 19.97 -22.94 -4.46
C HIS A 100 21.18 -22.34 -3.74
N GLU A 101 21.22 -21.01 -3.62
CA GLU A 101 22.36 -20.29 -3.08
C GLU A 101 22.30 -20.28 -1.55
N THR A 102 23.37 -20.79 -0.93
CA THR A 102 23.47 -20.79 0.53
C THR A 102 24.26 -19.56 1.00
N PRO A 103 24.03 -19.07 2.24
CA PRO A 103 24.86 -18.00 2.81
C PRO A 103 26.36 -18.31 2.80
N TYR A 104 26.72 -19.59 2.89
CA TYR A 104 28.09 -20.05 2.77
C TYR A 104 28.66 -19.81 1.35
N ASN A 105 27.91 -20.16 0.30
CA ASN A 105 28.32 -19.89 -1.09
C ASN A 105 28.48 -18.39 -1.34
N VAL A 106 27.54 -17.57 -0.90
CA VAL A 106 27.60 -16.11 -1.03
C VAL A 106 28.85 -15.55 -0.32
N THR A 107 29.18 -16.08 0.87
CA THR A 107 30.42 -15.73 1.57
C THR A 107 31.66 -16.12 0.78
N LEU A 108 31.67 -17.33 0.19
CA LEU A 108 32.80 -17.80 -0.62
C LEU A 108 33.01 -16.95 -1.86
N ILE A 109 31.93 -16.56 -2.57
CA ILE A 109 31.99 -15.70 -3.76
C ILE A 109 32.62 -14.35 -3.40
N MET A 110 32.12 -13.72 -2.33
CA MET A 110 32.66 -12.43 -1.87
C MET A 110 34.13 -12.54 -1.46
N LYS A 111 34.50 -13.58 -0.70
CA LYS A 111 35.88 -13.82 -0.29
C LYS A 111 36.79 -14.10 -1.49
N ALA A 112 36.33 -14.89 -2.47
CA ALA A 112 37.09 -15.16 -3.69
C ALA A 112 37.33 -13.89 -4.49
N TYR A 113 36.29 -13.08 -4.71
CA TYR A 113 36.39 -11.79 -5.39
C TYR A 113 37.40 -10.87 -4.69
N LEU A 114 37.33 -10.74 -3.37
CA LEU A 114 38.25 -9.89 -2.62
C LEU A 114 39.69 -10.41 -2.69
N LYS A 115 39.91 -11.73 -2.62
CA LYS A 115 41.26 -12.31 -2.79
C LYS A 115 41.85 -11.95 -4.15
N MET A 116 41.05 -11.96 -5.21
CA MET A 116 41.50 -11.59 -6.56
C MET A 116 41.76 -10.08 -6.69
N ASN A 117 41.01 -9.26 -5.96
CA ASN A 117 41.10 -7.79 -6.00
C ASN A 117 41.90 -7.18 -4.84
N GLN A 118 42.86 -7.93 -4.27
CA GLN A 118 43.73 -7.44 -3.18
C GLN A 118 42.98 -6.89 -1.96
N PHE A 119 41.90 -7.56 -1.57
CA PHE A 119 41.02 -7.18 -0.46
C PHE A 119 40.30 -5.84 -0.65
N LYS A 120 40.06 -5.46 -1.91
CA LYS A 120 39.34 -4.24 -2.26
C LYS A 120 38.00 -4.52 -2.92
N LEU A 121 37.02 -3.70 -2.55
CA LEU A 121 35.72 -3.57 -3.23
C LEU A 121 35.68 -2.15 -3.82
N GLY A 122 36.01 -2.02 -5.11
CA GLY A 122 36.24 -0.71 -5.71
C GLY A 122 37.34 0.07 -4.99
N ASN A 123 36.99 1.22 -4.41
CA ASN A 123 37.91 2.09 -3.67
C ASN A 123 38.01 1.75 -2.16
N TYR A 124 37.28 0.75 -1.68
CA TYR A 124 37.17 0.41 -0.27
C TYR A 124 38.03 -0.82 0.06
N THR A 125 38.83 -0.74 1.12
CA THR A 125 39.60 -1.87 1.64
C THR A 125 38.75 -2.60 2.67
N ILE A 126 38.49 -3.88 2.44
CA ILE A 126 37.58 -4.70 3.24
C ILE A 126 38.36 -5.60 4.20
N ASP A 127 37.90 -5.71 5.45
CA ASP A 127 38.40 -6.71 6.39
C ASP A 127 37.89 -8.10 6.00
N TYR A 128 38.77 -8.93 5.43
CA TYR A 128 38.47 -10.24 4.88
C TYR A 128 37.91 -11.23 5.92
N ASP A 129 38.39 -11.16 7.16
CA ASP A 129 38.06 -12.14 8.20
C ASP A 129 36.70 -11.86 8.84
N ARG A 130 36.21 -10.63 8.73
CA ARG A 130 34.94 -10.20 9.31
C ARG A 130 33.73 -10.34 8.39
N ILE A 131 33.91 -10.87 7.18
CA ILE A 131 32.82 -11.08 6.24
C ILE A 131 31.96 -12.25 6.69
N LYS A 132 30.67 -11.99 6.90
CA LYS A 132 29.69 -12.99 7.34
C LYS A 132 28.42 -12.83 6.55
N HIS A 133 27.79 -13.95 6.22
CA HIS A 133 26.44 -13.98 5.68
C HIS A 133 25.60 -14.96 6.47
N TRP A 134 24.32 -14.65 6.62
CA TRP A 134 23.32 -15.55 7.18
C TRP A 134 21.99 -15.34 6.48
N GLU A 135 21.16 -16.38 6.47
CA GLU A 135 19.82 -16.27 5.94
C GLU A 135 18.94 -15.54 6.95
N MET A 136 18.23 -14.51 6.49
CA MET A 136 17.14 -13.93 7.26
C MET A 136 15.93 -14.81 7.03
N VAL A 137 15.52 -15.53 8.08
CA VAL A 137 14.18 -16.09 8.13
C VAL A 137 13.25 -14.88 8.25
N THR A 138 12.79 -14.35 7.11
CA THR A 138 11.55 -13.60 7.09
C THR A 138 10.50 -14.61 7.53
N GLU A 139 10.20 -14.59 8.83
CA GLU A 139 8.99 -15.18 9.38
C GLU A 139 7.91 -14.73 8.43
N LYS A 140 7.30 -15.70 7.75
CA LYS A 140 6.29 -15.43 6.77
C LYS A 140 5.23 -14.63 7.54
N ASP A 141 5.12 -13.35 7.23
CA ASP A 141 3.80 -12.76 7.25
C ASP A 141 3.14 -13.45 6.06
N ASP A 142 2.64 -14.67 6.28
CA ASP A 142 1.48 -15.17 5.56
C ASP A 142 0.37 -14.20 5.94
N GLY A 143 0.47 -12.97 5.40
CA GLY A 143 -0.52 -11.94 5.50
C GLY A 143 -1.75 -12.66 5.02
N VAL A 144 -2.62 -12.98 5.97
CA VAL A 144 -3.62 -14.04 5.82
C VAL A 144 -4.30 -13.76 4.51
N VAL A 145 -3.99 -14.56 3.49
CA VAL A 145 -4.68 -14.51 2.22
C VAL A 145 -6.03 -15.10 2.58
N LEU A 146 -6.88 -14.25 3.15
CA LEU A 146 -8.26 -14.57 3.45
C LEU A 146 -8.83 -14.97 2.12
N GLU A 147 -9.05 -16.27 1.95
CA GLU A 147 -9.73 -16.80 0.77
C GLU A 147 -11.00 -15.98 0.56
N ASP A 148 -11.39 -15.73 -0.70
CA ASP A 148 -12.46 -14.78 -1.02
C ASP A 148 -13.78 -15.08 -0.25
N TRP A 149 -14.02 -16.35 0.12
CA TRP A 149 -15.14 -16.74 0.97
C TRP A 149 -15.01 -16.23 2.41
N ALA A 150 -13.81 -16.18 2.99
CA ALA A 150 -13.58 -15.69 4.35
C ALA A 150 -13.82 -14.17 4.44
N ILE A 151 -13.43 -13.43 3.40
CA ILE A 151 -13.77 -12.01 3.27
C ILE A 151 -15.29 -11.83 3.20
N ALA A 152 -15.98 -12.65 2.39
CA ALA A 152 -17.44 -12.61 2.29
C ALA A 152 -18.15 -12.90 3.63
N VAL A 153 -17.64 -13.84 4.43
CA VAL A 153 -18.17 -14.14 5.77
C VAL A 153 -17.99 -12.96 6.72
N ILE A 154 -16.83 -12.29 6.70
CA ILE A 154 -16.57 -11.11 7.54
C ILE A 154 -17.52 -9.97 7.17
N VAL A 155 -17.67 -9.68 5.87
CA VAL A 155 -18.56 -8.61 5.39
C VAL A 155 -20.02 -8.91 5.73
N CYS A 156 -20.47 -10.15 5.51
CA CYS A 156 -21.83 -10.58 5.89
C CYS A 156 -22.06 -10.46 7.40
N GLY A 157 -21.08 -10.87 8.21
CA GLY A 157 -21.11 -10.74 9.67
C GLY A 157 -21.25 -9.29 10.13
N ILE A 158 -20.48 -8.36 9.53
CA ILE A 158 -20.57 -6.92 9.85
C ILE A 158 -21.93 -6.35 9.44
N CYS A 159 -22.44 -6.71 8.26
CA CYS A 159 -23.77 -6.28 7.82
C CYS A 159 -24.87 -6.74 8.78
N LEU A 160 -24.84 -7.99 9.23
CA LEU A 160 -25.80 -8.51 10.20
C LEU A 160 -25.64 -7.84 11.57
N LEU A 161 -24.39 -7.63 12.01
CA LEU A 161 -24.10 -6.96 13.29
C LEU A 161 -24.62 -5.52 13.31
N LEU A 162 -24.60 -4.81 12.18
CA LEU A 162 -25.17 -3.46 12.08
C LEU A 162 -26.69 -3.46 11.89
N LEU A 163 -27.25 -4.41 11.12
CA LEU A 163 -28.69 -4.44 10.84
C LEU A 163 -29.53 -4.85 12.06
N VAL A 164 -29.08 -5.81 12.86
CA VAL A 164 -29.82 -6.28 14.05
C VAL A 164 -30.13 -5.15 15.04
N PRO A 165 -29.17 -4.33 15.51
CA PRO A 165 -29.47 -3.26 16.44
C PRO A 165 -30.33 -2.16 15.82
N ILE A 166 -30.20 -1.86 14.52
CA ILE A 166 -31.07 -0.90 13.82
C ILE A 166 -32.53 -1.37 13.85
N VAL A 167 -32.78 -2.65 13.55
CA VAL A 167 -34.13 -3.24 13.59
C VAL A 167 -34.67 -3.22 15.03
N ILE A 168 -33.85 -3.57 16.02
CA ILE A 168 -34.24 -3.49 17.43
C ILE A 168 -34.59 -2.06 17.82
N CYS A 169 -33.78 -1.07 17.44
CA CYS A 169 -34.06 0.35 17.69
C CYS A 169 -35.39 0.78 17.05
N ILE A 170 -35.69 0.36 15.82
CA ILE A 170 -36.96 0.67 15.15
C ILE A 170 -38.15 -0.01 15.85
N LEU A 171 -37.99 -1.27 16.29
CA LEU A 171 -39.03 -2.00 17.01
C LEU A 171 -39.28 -1.43 18.41
N CYS A 172 -38.22 -1.06 19.14
CA CYS A 172 -38.31 -0.44 20.46
C CYS A 172 -38.80 1.01 20.38
N ASN A 173 -38.48 1.74 19.32
CA ASN A 173 -38.99 3.09 19.07
C ASN A 173 -40.36 3.11 18.41
N ARG A 174 -40.99 1.96 18.11
CA ARG A 174 -42.37 1.92 17.64
C ARG A 174 -43.23 2.48 18.77
N PRO A 175 -43.69 3.74 18.66
CA PRO A 175 -44.28 4.41 19.79
C PRO A 175 -45.54 3.64 20.14
N SER A 176 -45.63 3.21 21.39
CA SER A 176 -46.87 2.73 21.98
C SER A 176 -47.85 3.90 22.08
N CYS A 177 -48.32 4.41 20.93
CA CYS A 177 -49.49 5.25 20.79
C CYS A 177 -50.76 4.41 20.99
N ARG A 178 -50.80 3.63 22.07
CA ARG A 178 -52.03 3.15 22.68
C ARG A 178 -52.10 3.74 24.08
N LYS A 179 -52.14 5.08 24.15
CA LYS A 179 -52.83 5.72 25.27
C LYS A 179 -54.30 5.32 25.12
N LYS A 180 -54.72 4.29 25.87
CA LYS A 180 -56.14 4.02 26.08
C LYS A 180 -56.71 5.31 26.69
N PRO A 181 -57.78 5.91 26.13
CA PRO A 181 -58.49 6.94 26.84
C PRO A 181 -59.01 6.29 28.12
N THR A 182 -58.48 6.76 29.26
CA THR A 182 -58.99 6.42 30.58
C THR A 182 -60.45 6.87 30.58
N SER A 183 -61.37 5.91 30.59
CA SER A 183 -62.80 6.14 30.76
C SER A 183 -63.02 6.73 32.16
N SER A 184 -62.93 8.05 32.30
CA SER A 184 -63.50 8.76 33.43
C SER A 184 -65.01 8.82 33.24
N HIS A 185 -65.68 7.98 34.02
CA HIS A 185 -67.08 8.11 34.37
C HIS A 185 -67.39 9.56 34.77
N GLY A 186 -68.27 10.24 34.03
CA GLY A 186 -68.65 11.62 34.30
C GLY A 186 -69.57 12.19 33.21
N SER A 187 -70.87 12.00 33.41
CA SER A 187 -71.99 12.89 33.06
C SER A 187 -71.85 13.81 31.84
N GLU A 188 -72.64 13.48 30.82
CA GLU A 188 -73.53 14.37 30.05
C GLU A 188 -73.18 15.87 30.02
N ASP A 189 -72.63 16.33 28.90
CA ASP A 189 -73.01 17.61 28.28
C ASP A 189 -72.53 17.67 26.81
N PRO A 190 -73.44 17.74 25.81
CA PRO A 190 -73.06 17.93 24.41
C PRO A 190 -72.85 19.41 24.11
N GLN A 191 -71.65 19.95 24.36
CA GLN A 191 -71.26 21.25 23.80
C GLN A 191 -70.71 21.11 22.38
N TYR A 192 -71.63 21.34 21.46
CA TYR A 192 -71.42 21.61 20.05
C TYR A 192 -70.40 22.74 19.83
N PHE A 193 -69.20 22.41 19.35
CA PHE A 193 -68.32 23.37 18.68
C PHE A 193 -68.17 22.99 17.21
N ARG A 194 -69.17 23.39 16.41
CA ARG A 194 -68.91 23.74 15.02
C ARG A 194 -68.34 25.15 15.01
N SER A 195 -67.11 25.31 14.55
CA SER A 195 -66.74 26.55 13.85
C SER A 195 -65.98 26.18 12.59
N TRP A 196 -66.60 26.58 11.48
CA TRP A 196 -66.05 26.55 10.14
C TRP A 196 -65.08 27.72 9.99
N THR A 197 -63.89 27.48 9.43
CA THR A 197 -63.19 28.45 8.58
C THR A 197 -62.58 27.64 7.44
N SER A 198 -63.14 27.70 6.22
CA SER A 198 -62.87 28.73 5.22
C SER A 198 -61.35 28.80 4.98
N GLY A 199 -60.79 28.03 4.07
CA GLY A 199 -60.86 28.31 2.64
C GLY A 199 -59.75 29.28 2.27
N SER A 200 -58.65 28.78 1.70
CA SER A 200 -57.85 29.55 0.75
C SER A 200 -57.02 28.59 -0.10
N TYR A 201 -57.58 28.24 -1.25
CA TYR A 201 -56.79 27.83 -2.39
C TYR A 201 -56.20 29.12 -2.96
N ASP A 202 -54.87 29.23 -3.03
CA ASP A 202 -54.25 30.19 -3.93
C ASP A 202 -53.18 29.49 -4.75
N ASN A 203 -53.54 29.26 -6.01
CA ASN A 203 -52.64 28.91 -7.10
C ASN A 203 -51.86 30.17 -7.49
N ARG A 204 -50.52 30.13 -7.45
CA ARG A 204 -49.73 30.90 -8.42
C ARG A 204 -48.44 30.19 -8.81
N LEU A 205 -48.45 29.83 -10.09
CA LEU A 205 -47.38 29.30 -10.95
C LEU A 205 -46.24 30.33 -11.15
N PRO A 206 -45.13 29.93 -11.82
CA PRO A 206 -43.78 30.39 -11.57
C PRO A 206 -43.43 31.66 -12.35
N ILE A 207 -42.45 32.41 -11.85
CA ILE A 207 -41.83 33.51 -12.59
C ILE A 207 -40.37 33.17 -12.90
N SER A 208 -40.15 33.14 -14.21
CA SER A 208 -38.91 33.09 -14.98
C SER A 208 -38.04 34.35 -14.82
N HIS A 209 -36.76 34.23 -15.21
CA HIS A 209 -35.69 35.23 -15.38
C HIS A 209 -34.85 35.50 -14.11
N ALA A 210 -33.52 35.53 -14.15
CA ALA A 210 -32.66 36.03 -15.20
C ALA A 210 -31.24 35.40 -15.23
N ASN A 211 -30.72 35.33 -16.45
CA ASN A 211 -29.30 35.16 -16.81
C ASN A 211 -28.40 36.23 -16.15
N LYS A 212 -27.15 35.85 -15.84
CA LYS A 212 -25.96 36.67 -16.17
C LYS A 212 -24.71 35.78 -16.36
N PRO A 213 -24.06 35.80 -17.54
CA PRO A 213 -22.71 35.31 -17.75
C PRO A 213 -21.69 36.47 -17.67
N GLU A 214 -20.50 36.20 -17.17
CA GLU A 214 -19.30 37.05 -17.29
C GLU A 214 -18.11 36.10 -17.10
N VAL A 215 -17.55 35.54 -18.19
CA VAL A 215 -16.51 36.08 -19.08
C VAL A 215 -15.19 36.38 -18.36
N GLU A 216 -14.20 35.62 -18.82
CA GLU A 216 -12.73 35.64 -18.71
C GLU A 216 -12.05 36.99 -18.39
N MET A 217 -10.89 36.93 -17.73
CA MET A 217 -9.55 37.13 -18.34
C MET A 217 -8.51 37.45 -17.27
N HIS A 218 -7.54 36.55 -17.04
CA HIS A 218 -6.10 36.73 -17.33
C HIS A 218 -5.24 35.64 -16.69
#